data_AF-A0A3G5UFH4-F1
#
_entry.id   AF-A0A3G5UFH4-F1
#
_cell.length_a   1.000
_cell.length_b   1.000
_cell.length_c   1.000
_cell.angle_alpha   90.00
_cell.angle_beta   90.00
_cell.angle_gamma   90.00
#
_symmetry.space_group_name_H-M   'P 1'
#
loop_
_entity.id
_entity.type
_entity.pdbx_description
1 polymer ?
#
loop_
_entity_poly.entity_id
_entity_poly.type
_entity_poly.pdbx_seq_one_letter_code
_entity_poly.pdbx_strand_id
1 'polypeptide(L)' 'MARSTNKLAVPGAESALDQMKYEIAQEFGVQLGADATARANGSVGGEITKRLVSLAEQQLGGYQK' A
#
# COMPACT_ATOMS: atom_id res chain seq x y z
N MET A 1 -3.25 13.99 20.71
CA MET A 1 -3.74 12.81 19.94
C MET A 1 -2.57 11.88 19.71
N ALA A 2 -2.68 10.63 20.15
CA ALA A 2 -1.62 9.63 19.93
C ALA A 2 -1.53 9.33 18.42
N ARG A 3 -0.35 9.50 17.82
CA ARG A 3 -0.06 9.02 16.47
C ARG A 3 -0.08 7.49 16.53
N SER A 4 -1.16 6.87 16.10
CA SER A 4 -1.17 5.44 15.79
C SER A 4 -0.27 5.22 14.58
N THR A 5 1.00 4.89 14.82
CA THR A 5 1.90 4.43 13.76
C THR A 5 1.55 2.97 13.51
N ASN A 6 0.77 2.69 12.47
CA ASN A 6 0.64 1.32 11.98
C ASN A 6 2.05 0.86 11.58
N LYS A 7 2.60 -0.11 12.34
CA LYS A 7 3.85 -0.74 11.99
C LYS A 7 3.60 -1.74 10.87
N LEU A 8 4.55 -1.86 9.96
CA LEU A 8 4.51 -2.91 8.95
C LEU A 8 4.48 -4.28 9.62
N ALA A 9 3.60 -5.16 9.14
CA ALA A 9 3.48 -6.51 9.68
C ALA A 9 4.72 -7.37 9.38
N VAL A 10 5.40 -7.08 8.27
CA VAL A 10 6.61 -7.79 7.83
C VAL A 10 7.83 -6.88 8.01
N PRO A 11 8.78 -7.22 8.89
CA PRO A 11 10.05 -6.49 9.02
C PRO A 11 10.81 -6.47 7.69
N GLY A 12 11.34 -5.32 7.32
CA GLY A 12 12.14 -5.15 6.08
C GLY A 12 11.33 -4.93 4.79
N ALA A 13 10.00 -5.02 4.83
CA ALA A 13 9.15 -4.75 3.66
C ALA A 13 9.05 -3.25 3.30
N GLU A 14 9.59 -2.35 4.13
CA GLU A 14 9.45 -0.89 4.00
C GLU A 14 9.90 -0.37 2.64
N SER A 15 11.10 -0.76 2.19
CA SER A 15 11.64 -0.30 0.91
C SER A 15 10.76 -0.71 -0.28
N ALA A 16 10.26 -1.96 -0.28
CA ALA A 16 9.40 -2.47 -1.35
C ALA A 16 8.02 -1.78 -1.36
N LEU A 17 7.44 -1.57 -0.18
CA LEU A 17 6.16 -0.87 -0.05
C LEU A 17 6.29 0.61 -0.39
N ASP A 18 7.43 1.24 -0.09
CA ASP A 18 7.69 2.63 -0.47
C ASP A 18 7.85 2.80 -1.98
N GLN A 19 8.51 1.87 -2.66
CA GLN A 19 8.57 1.86 -4.13
C GLN A 19 7.16 1.76 -4.71
N MET A 20 6.39 0.76 -4.28
CA MET A 20 5.01 0.56 -4.75
C MET A 20 4.12 1.78 -4.47
N LYS A 21 4.28 2.42 -3.31
CA LYS A 21 3.56 3.65 -2.93
C LYS A 21 3.82 4.77 -3.95
N TYR A 22 5.07 5.01 -4.33
CA TYR A 22 5.38 6.08 -5.28
C TYR A 22 4.96 5.73 -6.70
N GLU A 23 5.09 4.48 -7.13
CA GLU A 23 4.58 4.01 -8.42
C GLU A 23 3.07 4.23 -8.54
N ILE A 24 2.29 3.78 -7.55
CA ILE A 24 0.84 3.95 -7.54
C ILE A 24 0.46 5.43 -7.45
N ALA A 25 1.16 6.22 -6.65
CA ALA A 25 0.92 7.66 -6.55
C ALA A 25 1.10 8.34 -7.92
N GLN A 26 2.14 7.95 -8.67
CA GLN A 26 2.35 8.42 -10.04
C GLN A 26 1.24 7.96 -10.99
N GLU A 27 0.86 6.67 -10.96
CA GLU A 27 -0.23 6.12 -11.77
C GLU A 27 -1.56 6.86 -11.53
N PHE A 28 -1.84 7.23 -10.28
CA PHE A 28 -3.08 7.91 -9.90
C PHE A 28 -2.99 9.45 -10.03
N GLY A 29 -1.83 10.00 -10.40
CA GLY A 29 -1.61 11.44 -10.44
C GLY A 29 -1.76 12.12 -9.07
N VAL A 30 -1.52 11.38 -7.98
CA VAL A 30 -1.64 11.88 -6.61
C VAL A 30 -0.28 12.32 -6.11
N GLN A 31 -0.17 13.59 -5.72
CA GLN A 31 0.95 14.06 -4.92
C GLN A 31 0.66 13.78 -3.44
N LEU A 32 1.41 12.85 -2.85
CA LEU A 32 1.27 12.51 -1.44
C LEU A 32 1.79 13.65 -0.56
N GLY A 33 1.05 13.99 0.49
CA GLY A 33 1.46 15.07 1.40
C GLY A 33 0.34 15.51 2.33
N ALA A 34 0.69 16.39 3.27
CA ALA A 34 -0.27 16.97 4.21
C ALA A 34 -1.31 17.86 3.51
N ASP A 35 -0.95 18.47 2.39
CA ASP A 35 -1.83 19.34 1.59
C ASP A 35 -2.79 18.56 0.68
N ALA A 36 -2.52 17.26 0.47
CA ALA A 36 -3.41 16.39 -0.30
C ALA A 36 -4.61 15.95 0.55
N THR A 37 -5.76 15.77 -0.11
CA THR A 37 -6.95 15.30 0.60
C THR A 37 -6.72 13.93 1.24
N ALA A 38 -7.35 13.68 2.38
CA ALA A 38 -7.26 12.38 3.06
C ALA A 38 -7.70 11.22 2.13
N ARG A 39 -8.65 11.48 1.23
CA ARG A 39 -9.09 10.50 0.21
C ARG A 39 -7.99 10.20 -0.82
N ALA A 40 -7.29 11.23 -1.30
CA ALA A 40 -6.21 11.04 -2.26
C ALA A 40 -5.02 10.28 -1.65
N ASN A 41 -4.61 10.65 -0.44
CA ASN A 41 -3.59 9.88 0.29
C ASN A 41 -4.07 8.44 0.57
N GLY A 42 -5.34 8.29 0.95
CA GLY A 42 -5.95 7.00 1.25
C GLY A 42 -6.10 6.07 0.04
N SER A 43 -6.33 6.60 -1.16
CA SER A 43 -6.50 5.78 -2.38
C SER A 43 -5.22 5.04 -2.74
N VAL A 44 -4.05 5.67 -2.58
CA VAL A 44 -2.75 5.03 -2.78
C VAL A 44 -2.55 3.87 -1.81
N GLY A 45 -2.80 4.08 -0.52
CA GLY A 45 -2.68 3.01 0.49
C GLY A 45 -3.68 1.85 0.28
N GLY A 46 -4.89 2.15 -0.18
CA GLY A 46 -5.90 1.15 -0.54
C GLY A 46 -5.44 0.27 -1.71
N GLU A 47 -4.85 0.88 -2.74
CA GLU A 47 -4.37 0.15 -3.92
C GLU A 47 -3.14 -0.74 -3.59
N ILE A 48 -2.24 -0.28 -2.72
CA ILE A 48 -1.15 -1.13 -2.19
C ILE A 48 -1.74 -2.39 -1.56
N THR A 49 -2.71 -2.23 -0.66
CA THR A 49 -3.36 -3.37 0.02
C THR A 49 -4.02 -4.30 -0.99
N LYS A 50 -4.71 -3.74 -1.98
CA LYS A 50 -5.38 -4.52 -3.03
C LYS A 50 -4.38 -5.36 -3.83
N ARG A 51 -3.26 -4.77 -4.30
CA ARG A 51 -2.22 -5.50 -5.05
C ARG A 51 -1.59 -6.60 -4.21
N LEU A 52 -1.28 -6.32 -2.94
CA LEU A 52 -0.72 -7.33 -2.03
C LEU A 52 -1.68 -8.50 -1.80
N VAL A 53 -2.96 -8.22 -1.60
CA VAL A 53 -3.99 -9.27 -1.44
C VAL A 53 -4.12 -10.07 -2.72
N SER A 54 -4.21 -9.43 -3.89
CA SER A 54 -4.29 -10.15 -5.17
C SER A 54 -3.07 -11.03 -5.43
N LEU A 55 -1.86 -10.56 -5.10
CA LEU A 55 -0.64 -11.37 -5.20
C LEU A 55 -0.69 -12.57 -4.24
N ALA A 56 -1.14 -12.36 -3.01
CA ALA A 56 -1.31 -13.43 -2.04
C ALA A 56 -2.37 -14.44 -2.49
N GLU A 57 -3.49 -13.99 -3.04
CA GLU A 57 -4.54 -14.85 -3.60
C GLU A 57 -4.02 -15.68 -4.78
N GLN A 58 -3.16 -15.13 -5.64
CA GLN A 58 -2.53 -15.89 -6.73
C GLN A 58 -1.56 -16.97 -6.19
N GLN A 59 -0.78 -16.64 -5.16
CA GLN A 59 0.16 -17.60 -4.55
C GLN A 59 -0.59 -18.69 -3.76
N LEU A 60 -1.64 -18.33 -3.02
CA LEU A 60 -2.46 -19.25 -2.22
C LEU A 60 -3.46 -20.03 -3.05
N GLY A 61 -3.94 -19.48 -4.17
CA GLY A 61 -4.81 -20.16 -5.12
C GLY A 61 -4.12 -21.33 -5.84
N GLY A 62 -2.79 -21.27 -5.99
CA GLY A 62 -1.98 -22.41 -6.42
C GLY A 62 -1.78 -23.49 -5.35
N TYR A 63 -2.13 -23.19 -4.09
CA TYR A 63 -2.12 -24.12 -2.95
C TYR A 63 -3.48 -24.83 -2.75
N GLN A 64 -4.34 -24.86 -3.77
CA GLN A 64 -5.49 -25.75 -3.77
C GLN A 64 -4.99 -27.19 -3.98
N LYS A 65 -5.16 -27.99 -2.92
CA LYS A 65 -4.84 -29.41 -2.83
C LYS A 65 -5.51 -30.25 -3.92
#